data_AF-A0A942DZY7-F1
#
_entry.id   AF-A0A942DZY7-F1
#
_cell.length_a   1.000
_cell.length_b   1.000
_cell.length_c   1.000
_cell.angle_alpha   90.00
_cell.angle_beta   90.00
_cell.angle_gamma   90.00
#
_symmetry.space_group_name_H-M   'P 1'
#
loop_
_entity.id
_entity.type
_entity.pdbx_description
1 polymer ?
#
loop_
_entity_poly.entity_id
_entity_poly.type
_entity_poly.pdbx_seq_one_letter_code
_entity_poly.pdbx_strand_id
1 'polypeptide(L)' 'MSALGDIMAGLRTVMELTGKVETLTGKLDRLAMDLNEVDRRLVRVETIIEVTRSDGATLRIARDPENKA' A
#
# COMPACT_ATOMS: atom_id res chain seq x y z
N MET A 1 41.03 1.52 -17.24
CA MET A 1 39.77 2.24 -16.95
C MET A 1 40.14 3.53 -16.26
N SER A 2 39.50 4.65 -16.63
CA SER A 2 39.80 5.97 -16.05
C SER A 2 38.88 6.20 -14.85
N ALA A 3 39.43 6.66 -13.73
CA ALA A 3 38.66 6.99 -12.53
C ALA A 3 37.51 7.99 -12.81
N LEU A 4 37.68 8.88 -13.79
CA LEU A 4 36.63 9.80 -14.22
C LEU A 4 35.49 9.07 -14.95
N GLY A 5 35.80 8.04 -15.73
CA GLY A 5 34.81 7.22 -16.42
C GLY A 5 33.94 6.43 -15.44
N ASP A 6 34.55 5.89 -14.39
CA ASP A 6 33.85 5.13 -13.35
C ASP A 6 32.93 6.04 -12.52
N ILE A 7 33.36 7.28 -12.22
CA ILE A 7 32.54 8.29 -11.55
C ILE A 7 31.31 8.67 -12.40
N MET A 8 31.50 8.90 -13.70
CA MET A 8 30.40 9.25 -14.61
C MET A 8 29.38 8.12 -14.76
N ALA A 9 29.85 6.87 -14.79
CA ALA A 9 28.98 5.70 -14.78
C ALA A 9 28.16 5.61 -13.47
N GLY A 10 28.81 5.83 -12.32
CA GLY A 10 28.15 5.86 -11.02
C GLY A 10 27.07 6.95 -10.94
N LEU A 11 27.36 8.16 -11.40
CA LEU A 11 26.39 9.27 -11.44
C LEU A 11 25.16 8.92 -12.30
N ARG A 12 25.37 8.30 -13.47
CA ARG A 12 24.27 7.85 -14.32
C ARG A 12 23.37 6.84 -13.60
N THR A 13 23.97 5.85 -12.93
CA THR A 13 23.22 4.86 -12.16
C THR A 13 22.41 5.50 -11.03
N VAL A 14 22.98 6.49 -10.31
CA VAL A 14 22.26 7.21 -9.26
C VAL A 14 21.07 7.97 -9.84
N MET A 15 21.23 8.67 -10.97
CA MET A 15 20.12 9.38 -11.62
C MET A 15 18.99 8.44 -12.04
N GLU A 16 19.32 7.27 -12.61
CA GLU A 16 18.34 6.25 -12.98
C GLU A 16 17.62 5.68 -11.74
N LEU A 17 18.35 5.50 -10.63
CA LEU A 17 17.78 5.05 -9.37
C LEU A 17 16.80 6.09 -8.80
N THR A 18 17.17 7.38 -8.82
CA THR A 18 16.31 8.48 -8.37
C THR A 18 14.97 8.48 -9.11
N GLY A 19 14.98 8.40 -10.44
CA GLY A 19 13.73 8.38 -11.21
C GLY A 19 12.86 7.14 -10.94
N LYS A 20 13.47 5.99 -10.68
CA LYS A 20 12.75 4.77 -10.27
C LYS A 20 12.12 4.93 -8.89
N VAL A 21 12.83 5.55 -7.94
CA VAL A 21 12.32 5.82 -6.58
C VAL A 21 11.14 6.78 -6.63
N GLU A 22 11.23 7.87 -7.39
CA GLU A 22 10.11 8.82 -7.55
C GLU A 22 8.86 8.13 -8.12
N THR A 23 9.05 7.29 -9.14
CA THR A 23 7.95 6.50 -9.73
C THR A 23 7.35 5.53 -8.71
N LEU A 24 8.19 4.89 -7.89
CA LEU A 24 7.75 3.96 -6.85
C LEU A 24 6.95 4.69 -5.76
N THR A 25 7.42 5.85 -5.31
CA THR A 25 6.70 6.69 -4.34
C THR A 25 5.30 7.03 -4.85
N GLY A 26 5.18 7.50 -6.10
CA GLY A 26 3.87 7.82 -6.68
C GLY A 26 2.94 6.61 -6.81
N LYS A 27 3.48 5.39 -7.01
CA LYS A 27 2.68 4.15 -7.00
C LYS A 27 2.25 3.76 -5.59
N LEU A 28 3.10 3.94 -4.58
CA LEU A 28 2.78 3.67 -3.19
C LEU A 28 1.69 4.62 -2.67
N ASP A 29 1.73 5.90 -3.05
CA ASP A 29 0.69 6.86 -2.68
C ASP A 29 -0.68 6.43 -3.24
N ARG A 30 -0.73 6.00 -4.50
CA ARG A 30 -1.96 5.47 -5.10
C ARG A 30 -2.46 4.20 -4.41
N LEU A 31 -1.54 3.27 -4.10
CA LEU A 31 -1.88 2.05 -3.38
C LEU A 31 -2.46 2.36 -1.99
N ALA A 32 -1.90 3.35 -1.27
CA ALA A 32 -2.42 3.78 0.02
C ALA A 32 -3.83 4.37 -0.09
N MET A 33 -4.10 5.15 -1.15
CA MET A 33 -5.45 5.66 -1.43
C MET A 33 -6.44 4.52 -1.73
N ASP A 34 -6.06 3.55 -2.56
CA ASP A 34 -6.91 2.41 -2.92
C ASP A 34 -7.23 1.54 -1.70
N LEU A 35 -6.25 1.29 -0.82
CA LEU A 35 -6.45 0.55 0.42
C LEU A 35 -7.42 1.26 1.37
N ASN A 36 -7.34 2.59 1.49
CA ASN A 36 -8.29 3.36 2.29
C ASN A 36 -9.72 3.29 1.73
N GLU A 37 -9.88 3.25 0.40
CA GLU A 37 -11.20 3.08 -0.20
C GLU A 37 -11.75 1.67 0.00
N VAL A 38 -10.89 0.65 -0.09
CA VAL A 38 -11.27 -0.73 0.24
C VAL A 38 -11.72 -0.85 1.70
N ASP A 39 -10.98 -0.26 2.64
CA ASP A 39 -11.35 -0.23 4.06
C ASP A 39 -12.74 0.40 4.28
N ARG A 40 -13.01 1.57 3.69
CA ARG A 40 -14.34 2.21 3.75
C ARG A 40 -15.44 1.33 3.22
N ARG A 41 -15.19 0.60 2.13
CA ARG A 41 -16.16 -0.33 1.53
C ARG A 41 -16.39 -1.54 2.42
N LEU A 42 -15.34 -2.08 3.03
CA LEU A 42 -15.45 -3.19 3.99
C LEU A 42 -16.29 -2.82 5.20
N VAL A 43 -16.05 -1.63 5.79
CA VAL A 43 -16.87 -1.13 6.91
C VAL A 43 -18.34 -1.03 6.53
N ARG A 44 -18.64 -0.55 5.32
CA ARG A 44 -20.04 -0.47 4.83
C ARG A 44 -20.66 -1.86 4.66
N VAL A 45 -19.92 -2.82 4.14
CA VAL A 45 -20.39 -4.20 3.96
C VAL A 45 -20.61 -4.88 5.32
N GLU A 46 -19.68 -4.72 6.26
CA GLU A 46 -19.82 -5.15 7.66
C GLU A 46 -21.10 -4.57 8.28
N THR A 47 -21.31 -3.26 8.16
CA THR A 47 -22.51 -2.59 8.68
C THR A 47 -23.80 -3.14 8.06
N ILE A 48 -23.86 -3.32 6.72
CA ILE A 48 -25.05 -3.87 6.06
C ILE A 48 -25.35 -5.27 6.58
N ILE A 49 -24.32 -6.11 6.72
CA ILE A 49 -24.49 -7.48 7.21
C ILE A 49 -24.97 -7.47 8.65
N GLU A 50 -24.42 -6.62 9.51
CA GLU A 50 -24.83 -6.49 10.91
C GLU A 50 -26.27 -6.04 11.08
N VAL A 51 -26.73 -5.06 10.30
CA VAL A 51 -28.11 -4.56 10.37
C VAL A 51 -29.11 -5.58 9.80
N THR A 52 -28.70 -6.38 8.83
CA THR A 52 -29.57 -7.39 8.19
C THR A 52 -29.61 -8.71 8.95
N ARG A 53 -28.62 -8.99 9.80
CA ARG A 53 -28.59 -10.21 10.60
C ARG A 53 -29.52 -10.08 11.80
N SER A 54 -30.44 -11.02 11.94
CA SER A 54 -31.44 -11.04 13.03
C SER A 54 -30.90 -11.57 14.36
N ASP A 55 -29.70 -12.15 14.37
CA ASP A 55 -29.06 -12.75 15.55
C ASP A 55 -28.20 -11.75 16.37
N GLY A 56 -28.06 -10.51 15.89
CA GLY A 56 -27.26 -9.47 16.53
C GLY A 56 -25.74 -9.70 16.50
N ALA A 57 -25.25 -10.63 15.68
CA ALA A 57 -23.82 -10.93 15.60
C ALA A 57 -23.05 -9.92 14.72
N THR A 58 -21.95 -9.37 15.26
CA THR A 58 -21.00 -8.47 14.59
C THR A 58 -20.15 -9.23 13.57
N LEU A 59 -20.03 -8.76 12.32
CA LEU A 59 -19.17 -9.37 11.31
C LEU A 59 -17.86 -8.60 11.14
N ARG A 60 -16.85 -8.95 11.93
CA ARG A 60 -15.54 -8.31 11.86
C ARG A 60 -14.70 -8.84 10.71
N ILE A 61 -14.73 -8.18 9.56
CA ILE A 61 -13.87 -8.52 8.41
C ILE A 61 -12.48 -7.87 8.55
N ALA A 62 -12.39 -6.75 9.28
CA ALA A 62 -11.21 -5.88 9.25
C ALA A 62 -10.14 -6.11 10.34
N ARG A 63 -10.33 -7.00 11.33
CA ARG A 63 -9.27 -7.32 12.31
C ARG A 63 -9.31 -8.76 12.78
N ASP A 64 -8.20 -9.45 12.58
CA ASP A 64 -7.73 -10.48 13.49
C ASP A 64 -6.75 -9.81 14.49
N PRO A 65 -7.18 -9.47 15.72
CA PRO A 65 -6.27 -8.97 16.76
C PRO A 65 -5.38 -10.07 17.35
N GLU A 66 -5.59 -11.35 17.02
CA GLU A 66 -4.86 -12.51 17.56
C GLU A 66 -3.80 -13.05 16.59
N ASN A 67 -3.88 -12.74 15.29
CA ASN A 67 -2.86 -13.17 14.32
C ASN A 67 -1.67 -12.20 14.28
N LYS A 68 -0.86 -12.27 15.34
CA LYS A 68 0.56 -11.92 15.29
C LYS A 68 1.30 -13.07 14.61
N ALA A 69 1.54 -12.95 13.30
CA ALA A 69 2.56 -13.71 12.60
C ALA A 69 3.75 -12.79 12.32
#